data_AF-A0A6M3X6P0-F1
#
_entry.id   AF-A0A6M3X6P0-F1
#
_cell.length_a   1.000
_cell.length_b   1.000
_cell.length_c   1.000
_cell.angle_alpha   90.00
_cell.angle_beta   90.00
_cell.angle_gamma   90.00
#
_symmetry.space_group_name_H-M   'P 1'
#
loop_
_entity.id
_entity.type
_entity.pdbx_description
1 polymer ?
#
loop_
_entity_poly.entity_id
_entity_poly.type
_entity_poly.pdbx_seq_one_letter_code
_entity_poly.pdbx_strand_id
1 'polypeptide(L)'
;MNHWSDNLPSNACGPAVIWARTQPTLDDAWRDCQRGDWMLWLLARRGADRRLLVRAAALCAEPAAALADEYTEAVCLSVIQTCVAWSEGGATDEELDVATAARAAAWVAVWASSSASSAASSSAASAASSAASSAAAEAAAWAAAEARARAARSESLAHSADIVRGLFPRAPRLAT
;
A
#
# COMPACT_ATOMS: atom_id res chain seq x y z
N MET A 1 19.48 -22.36 17.84
CA MET A 1 19.59 -21.59 16.59
C MET A 1 18.44 -20.60 16.60
N ASN A 2 18.73 -19.31 16.55
CA ASN A 2 17.65 -18.32 16.46
C ASN A 2 17.03 -18.41 15.06
N HIS A 3 15.72 -18.25 14.98
CA HIS A 3 15.03 -18.25 13.70
C HIS A 3 15.42 -16.99 12.93
N TRP A 4 15.46 -17.03 11.61
CA TRP A 4 15.88 -15.86 10.79
C TRP A 4 15.02 -14.63 11.07
N SER A 5 13.75 -14.82 11.46
CA SER A 5 12.82 -13.74 11.78
C SER A 5 13.15 -13.01 13.08
N ASP A 6 13.98 -13.58 13.96
CA ASP A 6 14.49 -12.90 15.16
C ASP A 6 15.44 -11.75 14.78
N ASN A 7 15.97 -11.75 13.55
CA ASN A 7 16.82 -10.70 13.00
C ASN A 7 16.05 -9.67 12.17
N LEU A 8 14.71 -9.65 12.20
CA LEU A 8 13.93 -8.58 11.58
C LEU A 8 14.15 -7.24 12.32
N PRO A 9 13.95 -6.07 11.67
CA PRO A 9 14.01 -4.81 12.39
C PRO A 9 13.02 -4.80 13.57
N SER A 10 13.44 -4.28 14.73
CA SER A 10 12.71 -4.40 16.02
C SER A 10 11.29 -3.84 16.02
N ASN A 11 10.97 -2.98 15.06
CA ASN A 11 9.65 -2.39 14.86
C ASN A 11 8.83 -3.07 13.74
N ALA A 12 9.19 -4.30 13.35
CA ALA A 12 8.34 -5.12 12.49
C ALA A 12 6.99 -5.37 13.17
N CYS A 13 5.90 -5.25 12.43
CA CYS A 13 4.57 -5.42 13.02
C CYS A 13 4.33 -6.88 13.44
N GLY A 14 3.59 -7.08 14.52
CA GLY A 14 3.28 -8.41 15.08
C GLY A 14 2.80 -9.43 14.03
N PRO A 15 1.84 -9.08 13.15
CA PRO A 15 1.39 -9.99 12.08
C PRO A 15 2.51 -10.41 11.12
N ALA A 16 3.43 -9.50 10.77
CA ALA A 16 4.57 -9.82 9.91
C ALA A 16 5.53 -10.80 10.59
N VAL A 17 5.80 -10.60 11.89
CA VAL A 17 6.67 -11.49 12.67
C VAL A 17 6.04 -12.87 12.84
N ILE A 18 4.74 -12.94 13.13
CA ILE A 18 3.99 -14.20 13.26
C ILE A 18 4.04 -14.98 11.94
N TRP A 19 3.74 -14.33 10.82
CA TRP A 19 3.83 -14.96 9.50
C TRP A 19 5.27 -15.35 9.15
N ALA A 20 6.26 -14.51 9.41
CA ALA A 20 7.67 -14.83 9.17
C ALA A 20 8.12 -16.11 9.89
N ARG A 21 7.63 -16.35 11.12
CA ARG A 21 7.92 -17.58 11.87
C ARG A 21 7.35 -18.86 11.24
N THR A 22 6.41 -18.77 10.29
CA THR A 22 5.90 -19.94 9.56
C THR A 22 6.78 -20.33 8.38
N GLN A 23 7.70 -19.46 7.97
CA GLN A 23 8.53 -19.68 6.79
C GLN A 23 9.90 -20.27 7.17
N PRO A 24 10.37 -21.32 6.47
CA PRO A 24 11.63 -22.02 6.83
C PRO A 24 12.87 -21.12 6.75
N THR A 25 12.93 -20.28 5.71
CA THR A 25 14.07 -19.40 5.42
C THR A 25 13.59 -18.01 5.00
N LEU A 26 14.49 -17.04 5.07
CA LEU A 26 14.24 -15.69 4.56
C LEU A 26 13.98 -15.70 3.05
N ASP A 27 14.67 -16.55 2.29
CA ASP A 27 14.48 -16.63 0.84
C ASP A 27 13.12 -17.26 0.50
N ASP A 28 12.68 -18.29 1.23
CA ASP A 28 11.31 -18.82 1.10
C ASP A 28 10.27 -17.76 1.48
N ALA A 29 10.49 -17.02 2.57
CA ALA A 29 9.63 -15.91 2.93
C ALA A 29 9.59 -14.82 1.84
N TRP A 30 10.72 -14.46 1.25
CA TRP A 30 10.76 -13.46 0.19
C TRP A 30 10.01 -13.90 -1.07
N ARG A 31 10.17 -15.16 -1.47
CA ARG A 31 9.46 -15.76 -2.60
C ARG A 31 7.95 -15.82 -2.37
N ASP A 32 7.54 -16.26 -1.18
CA ASP A 32 6.15 -16.63 -0.89
C ASP A 32 5.33 -15.44 -0.32
N CYS A 33 5.98 -14.33 0.06
CA CYS A 33 5.31 -13.14 0.57
C CYS A 33 4.42 -12.50 -0.50
N GLN A 34 3.13 -12.39 -0.20
CA GLN A 34 2.14 -11.66 -1.00
C GLN A 34 1.93 -10.22 -0.53
N ARG A 35 2.77 -9.74 0.39
CA ARG A 35 2.65 -8.41 0.99
C ARG A 35 3.77 -7.50 0.49
N GLY A 36 3.56 -6.89 -0.67
CA GLY A 36 4.51 -5.95 -1.26
C GLY A 36 4.87 -4.79 -0.33
N ASP A 37 3.94 -4.37 0.52
CA ASP A 37 4.18 -3.35 1.54
C ASP A 37 5.16 -3.79 2.64
N TRP A 38 5.07 -5.05 3.10
CA TRP A 38 6.08 -5.64 3.99
C TRP A 38 7.46 -5.73 3.33
N MET A 39 7.49 -6.09 2.05
CA MET A 39 8.73 -6.23 1.28
C MET A 39 9.41 -4.87 1.06
N LEU A 40 8.67 -3.85 0.62
CA LEU A 40 9.16 -2.48 0.49
C LEU A 40 9.67 -1.92 1.82
N TRP A 41 8.91 -2.13 2.90
CA TRP A 41 9.32 -1.70 4.23
C TRP A 41 10.63 -2.35 4.64
N LEU A 42 10.77 -3.68 4.47
CA LEU A 42 11.99 -4.38 4.85
C LEU A 42 13.20 -3.89 4.04
N LEU A 43 13.04 -3.71 2.73
CA LEU A 43 14.08 -3.17 1.86
C LEU A 43 14.54 -1.77 2.33
N ALA A 44 13.60 -0.88 2.62
CA ALA A 44 13.91 0.47 3.11
C ALA A 44 14.67 0.42 4.45
N ARG A 45 14.27 -0.47 5.38
CA ARG A 45 14.96 -0.65 6.67
C ARG A 45 16.35 -1.28 6.53
N ARG A 46 16.64 -1.95 5.42
CA ARG A 46 17.94 -2.56 5.13
C ARG A 46 18.81 -1.75 4.18
N GLY A 47 18.40 -0.52 3.86
CA GLY A 47 19.20 0.40 3.04
C GLY A 47 19.34 -0.05 1.59
N ALA A 48 18.28 -0.65 1.03
CA ALA A 48 18.22 -0.91 -0.40
C ALA A 48 18.33 0.38 -1.22
N ASP A 49 18.72 0.26 -2.49
CA ASP A 49 18.89 1.38 -3.40
C ASP A 49 17.63 2.27 -3.43
N ARG A 50 17.79 3.56 -3.12
CA ARG A 50 16.69 4.52 -3.04
C ARG A 50 15.97 4.70 -4.37
N ARG A 51 16.68 4.68 -5.50
CA ARG A 51 16.07 4.82 -6.84
C ARG A 51 15.19 3.61 -7.14
N LEU A 52 15.68 2.41 -6.89
CA LEU A 52 14.87 1.19 -7.05
C LEU A 52 13.68 1.15 -6.10
N LEU A 53 13.82 1.63 -4.87
CA LEU A 53 12.70 1.73 -3.92
C LEU A 53 11.63 2.72 -4.39
N VAL A 54 12.02 3.90 -4.84
CA VAL A 54 11.08 4.91 -5.38
C VAL A 54 10.37 4.36 -6.61
N ARG A 55 11.10 3.70 -7.52
CA ARG A 55 10.53 3.05 -8.70
C ARG A 55 9.50 1.98 -8.32
N ALA A 56 9.86 1.08 -7.41
CA ALA A 56 8.97 0.03 -6.95
C ALA A 56 7.69 0.61 -6.32
N ALA A 57 7.83 1.61 -5.46
CA ALA A 57 6.69 2.28 -4.83
C ALA A 57 5.79 3.01 -5.85
N ALA A 58 6.37 3.66 -6.86
CA ALA A 58 5.63 4.33 -7.92
C ALA A 58 4.82 3.33 -8.76
N LEU A 59 5.43 2.22 -9.16
CA LEU A 59 4.75 1.15 -9.91
C LEU A 59 3.65 0.48 -9.08
N CYS A 60 3.87 0.26 -7.78
CA CYS A 60 2.81 -0.28 -6.89
C CYS A 60 1.62 0.68 -6.73
N ALA A 61 1.83 1.99 -6.91
CA ALA A 61 0.79 3.01 -6.76
C ALA A 61 -0.04 3.22 -8.03
N GLU A 62 0.44 2.78 -9.19
CA GLU A 62 -0.20 3.04 -10.49
C GLU A 62 -1.61 2.47 -10.61
N PRO A 63 -1.89 1.20 -10.25
CA PRO A 63 -3.26 0.67 -10.30
C PRO A 63 -4.24 1.42 -9.38
N ALA A 64 -3.75 2.02 -8.30
CA ALA A 64 -4.58 2.76 -7.37
C ALA A 64 -4.92 4.18 -7.86
N ALA A 65 -4.14 4.75 -8.78
CA ALA A 65 -4.43 6.07 -9.35
C ALA A 65 -5.75 6.08 -10.14
N ALA A 66 -6.05 4.98 -10.83
CA ALA A 66 -7.28 4.81 -11.62
C ALA A 66 -8.58 4.73 -10.78
N LEU A 67 -8.46 4.66 -9.45
CA LEU A 67 -9.61 4.65 -8.53
C LEU A 67 -9.98 6.06 -8.05
N ALA A 68 -9.15 7.07 -8.35
CA ALA A 68 -9.37 8.43 -7.93
C ALA A 68 -10.33 9.18 -8.86
N ASP A 69 -10.81 10.35 -8.43
CA ASP A 69 -11.46 11.28 -9.35
C ASP A 69 -10.48 11.77 -10.42
N GLU A 70 -10.99 12.27 -11.54
CA GLU A 70 -10.21 12.69 -12.72
C GLU A 70 -9.04 13.63 -12.36
N TYR A 71 -9.26 14.60 -11.47
CA TYR A 71 -8.22 15.53 -11.06
C TYR A 71 -7.14 14.84 -10.22
N THR A 72 -7.55 14.08 -9.21
CA THR A 72 -6.61 13.35 -8.33
C THR A 72 -5.84 12.27 -9.09
N GLU A 73 -6.48 11.60 -10.05
CA GLU A 73 -5.85 10.64 -10.95
C GLU A 73 -4.73 11.30 -11.76
N ALA A 74 -5.02 12.42 -12.43
CA ALA A 74 -4.03 13.15 -13.22
C ALA A 74 -2.80 13.57 -12.39
N VAL A 75 -3.03 14.06 -11.16
CA VAL A 75 -1.94 14.39 -10.23
C VAL A 75 -1.16 13.13 -9.83
N CYS A 76 -1.85 12.04 -9.50
CA CYS A 76 -1.19 10.78 -9.12
C CYS A 76 -0.32 10.23 -10.25
N LEU A 77 -0.84 10.20 -11.48
CA LEU A 77 -0.11 9.72 -12.66
C LEU A 77 1.10 10.58 -12.96
N SER A 78 0.98 11.91 -12.90
CA SER A 78 2.11 12.82 -13.07
C SER A 78 3.22 12.55 -12.05
N VAL A 79 2.87 12.35 -10.78
CA VAL A 79 3.83 12.05 -9.72
C VAL A 79 4.50 10.69 -9.92
N ILE A 80 3.73 9.68 -10.32
CA ILE A 80 4.25 8.34 -10.65
C ILE A 80 5.27 8.45 -11.79
N GLN A 81 4.95 9.17 -12.86
CA GLN A 81 5.83 9.38 -14.00
C GLN A 81 7.14 10.07 -13.58
N THR A 82 7.07 11.12 -12.77
CA THR A 82 8.27 11.80 -12.24
C THR A 82 9.12 10.88 -11.37
N CYS A 83 8.50 10.09 -10.49
CA CYS A 83 9.23 9.11 -9.66
C CYS A 83 9.95 8.05 -10.51
N VAL A 84 9.31 7.57 -11.57
CA VAL A 84 9.93 6.60 -12.50
C VAL A 84 11.08 7.27 -13.27
N ALA A 85 10.86 8.45 -13.85
CA ALA A 85 11.90 9.20 -14.57
C ALA A 85 13.11 9.50 -13.68
N TRP A 86 12.88 9.98 -12.45
CA TRP A 86 13.94 10.23 -11.46
C TRP A 86 14.73 8.97 -11.13
N SER A 87 14.04 7.83 -10.96
CA SER A 87 14.70 6.56 -10.67
C SER A 87 15.61 6.08 -11.80
N GLU A 88 15.34 6.51 -13.03
CA GLU A 88 16.12 6.20 -14.24
C GLU A 88 17.17 7.29 -14.55
N GLY A 89 17.22 8.36 -13.75
CA GLY A 89 18.13 9.50 -13.94
C GLY A 89 17.64 10.54 -14.96
N GLY A 90 16.37 10.47 -15.38
CA GLY A 90 15.73 11.39 -16.32
C GLY A 90 15.02 12.58 -15.67
N ALA A 91 15.04 12.71 -14.34
CA ALA A 91 14.51 13.85 -13.60
C ALA A 91 15.42 14.22 -12.42
N THR A 92 15.38 15.48 -11.97
CA THR A 92 16.20 16.00 -10.86
C THR A 92 15.57 15.76 -9.49
N ASP A 93 16.35 15.92 -8.41
CA ASP A 93 15.82 15.84 -7.05
C ASP A 93 14.77 16.93 -6.78
N GLU A 94 14.94 18.13 -7.34
CA GLU A 94 13.95 19.21 -7.24
C GLU A 94 12.63 18.85 -7.93
N GLU A 95 12.68 18.23 -9.11
CA GLU A 95 11.47 17.77 -9.81
C GLU A 95 10.74 16.69 -9.00
N LEU A 96 11.48 15.79 -8.36
CA LEU A 96 10.92 14.80 -7.44
C LEU A 96 10.27 15.46 -6.20
N ASP A 97 10.94 16.44 -5.61
CA ASP A 97 10.43 17.17 -4.44
C ASP A 97 9.15 17.95 -4.79
N VAL A 98 9.10 18.60 -5.95
CA VAL A 98 7.90 19.29 -6.45
C VAL A 98 6.75 18.31 -6.66
N ALA A 99 7.00 17.16 -7.28
CA ALA A 99 5.98 16.13 -7.51
C ALA A 99 5.44 15.59 -6.17
N THR A 100 6.31 15.29 -5.21
CA THR A 100 5.88 14.79 -3.89
C THR A 100 5.10 15.83 -3.09
N ALA A 101 5.45 17.12 -3.20
CA ALA A 101 4.67 18.22 -2.61
C ALA A 101 3.28 18.36 -3.24
N ALA A 102 3.17 18.27 -4.57
CA ALA A 102 1.89 18.34 -5.29
C ALA A 102 0.95 17.19 -4.88
N ARG A 103 1.48 15.96 -4.76
CA ARG A 103 0.76 14.79 -4.20
C ARG A 103 0.22 15.08 -2.80
N ALA A 104 1.06 15.61 -1.91
CA ALA A 104 0.68 15.87 -0.53
C ALA A 104 -0.48 16.89 -0.46
N ALA A 105 -0.42 17.95 -1.27
CA ALA A 105 -1.49 18.94 -1.36
C ALA A 105 -2.80 18.34 -1.88
N ALA A 106 -2.76 17.53 -2.94
CA ALA A 106 -3.94 16.84 -3.47
C ALA A 106 -4.55 15.89 -2.43
N TRP A 107 -3.72 15.13 -1.69
CA TRP A 107 -4.20 14.24 -0.64
C TRP A 107 -4.92 14.98 0.50
N VAL A 108 -4.40 16.14 0.92
CA VAL A 108 -5.04 17.00 1.93
C VAL A 108 -6.41 17.48 1.45
N ALA A 109 -6.54 17.87 0.17
CA ALA A 109 -7.80 18.33 -0.40
C ALA A 109 -8.86 17.20 -0.48
N VAL A 110 -8.45 16.00 -0.89
CA VAL A 110 -9.33 14.81 -0.92
C VAL A 110 -9.78 14.46 0.48
N TRP A 111 -8.86 14.40 1.46
CA TRP A 111 -9.19 14.04 2.84
C TRP A 111 -10.17 15.04 3.49
N ALA A 112 -9.99 16.34 3.24
CA ALA A 112 -10.93 17.37 3.70
C ALA A 112 -12.33 17.16 3.12
N SER A 113 -12.41 16.85 1.82
CA SER A 113 -13.68 16.59 1.11
C SER A 113 -14.38 15.32 1.62
N SER A 114 -13.63 14.21 1.80
CA SER A 114 -14.18 12.96 2.35
C SER A 114 -14.68 13.12 3.79
N SER A 115 -13.99 13.93 4.60
CA SER A 115 -14.39 14.21 5.98
C SER A 115 -15.71 15.00 6.03
N ALA A 116 -15.89 15.97 5.14
CA ALA A 116 -17.14 16.72 5.01
C ALA A 116 -18.31 15.82 4.57
N SER A 117 -18.10 14.95 3.58
CA SER A 117 -19.11 14.00 3.11
C SER A 117 -19.50 12.99 4.20
N SER A 118 -18.53 12.49 4.97
CA SER A 118 -18.79 11.55 6.08
C SER A 118 -19.61 12.18 7.21
N ALA A 119 -19.37 13.46 7.51
CA ALA A 119 -20.19 14.21 8.47
C ALA A 119 -21.64 14.37 7.97
N ALA A 120 -21.83 14.65 6.68
CA ALA A 120 -23.16 14.75 6.08
C ALA A 120 -23.92 13.41 6.10
N SER A 121 -23.25 12.30 5.74
CA SER A 121 -23.85 10.96 5.76
C SER A 121 -24.23 10.49 7.18
N SER A 122 -23.40 10.80 8.18
CA SER A 122 -23.69 10.46 9.58
C SER A 122 -24.93 11.22 10.11
N SER A 123 -25.12 12.45 9.65
CA SER A 123 -26.30 13.27 9.95
C SER A 123 -27.57 12.67 9.33
N ALA A 124 -27.49 12.13 8.12
CA ALA A 124 -28.61 11.50 7.43
C ALA A 124 -28.97 10.11 7.99
N ALA A 125 -27.98 9.30 8.38
CA ALA A 125 -28.20 7.97 8.97
C ALA A 125 -28.93 8.05 10.33
N SER A 126 -28.70 9.12 11.09
CA SER A 126 -29.41 9.39 12.36
C SER A 126 -30.92 9.65 12.17
N ALA A 127 -31.40 9.83 10.94
CA ALA A 127 -32.81 10.10 10.62
C ALA A 127 -33.60 8.86 10.14
N ALA A 128 -32.96 7.73 9.85
CA ALA A 128 -33.63 6.56 9.29
C ALA A 128 -33.50 5.35 10.23
N SER A 129 -34.53 5.12 11.06
CA SER A 129 -34.62 3.94 11.92
C SER A 129 -35.99 3.30 11.78
N SER A 130 -36.11 2.24 10.96
CA SER A 130 -37.16 1.20 11.03
C SER A 130 -36.92 0.12 9.95
N ALA A 131 -36.47 -1.09 10.33
CA ALA A 131 -36.89 -2.39 9.77
C ALA A 131 -35.97 -3.53 10.23
N ALA A 132 -36.45 -4.40 11.13
CA ALA A 132 -35.67 -5.52 11.66
C ALA A 132 -35.45 -6.67 10.64
N SER A 133 -36.28 -6.77 9.59
CA SER A 133 -36.13 -7.80 8.54
C SER A 133 -35.20 -7.37 7.40
N SER A 134 -35.00 -6.07 7.17
CA SER A 134 -34.00 -5.56 6.22
C SER A 134 -32.61 -5.59 6.83
N ALA A 135 -32.49 -5.42 8.15
CA ALA A 135 -31.21 -5.42 8.87
C ALA A 135 -30.37 -6.70 8.64
N ALA A 136 -30.98 -7.88 8.57
CA ALA A 136 -30.25 -9.13 8.31
C ALA A 136 -29.73 -9.21 6.87
N ALA A 137 -30.52 -8.76 5.90
CA ALA A 137 -30.12 -8.70 4.49
C ALA A 137 -29.04 -7.63 4.26
N GLU A 138 -29.16 -6.48 4.92
CA GLU A 138 -28.16 -5.40 4.92
C GLU A 138 -26.84 -5.86 5.55
N ALA A 139 -26.89 -6.57 6.68
CA ALA A 139 -25.71 -7.14 7.32
C ALA A 139 -25.01 -8.18 6.42
N ALA A 140 -25.77 -9.03 5.73
CA ALA A 140 -25.23 -9.99 4.77
C ALA A 140 -24.60 -9.28 3.56
N ALA A 141 -25.23 -8.23 3.04
CA ALA A 141 -24.68 -7.41 1.97
C ALA A 141 -23.37 -6.72 2.38
N TRP A 142 -23.33 -6.17 3.60
CA TRP A 142 -22.13 -5.55 4.17
C TRP A 142 -20.98 -6.55 4.32
N ALA A 143 -21.24 -7.73 4.90
CA ALA A 143 -20.25 -8.78 5.05
C ALA A 143 -19.70 -9.23 3.67
N ALA A 144 -20.56 -9.34 2.67
CA ALA A 144 -20.16 -9.67 1.31
C ALA A 144 -19.35 -8.55 0.64
N ALA A 145 -19.66 -7.28 0.91
CA ALA A 145 -18.87 -6.14 0.44
C ALA A 145 -17.49 -6.11 1.10
N GLU A 146 -17.40 -6.34 2.41
CA GLU A 146 -16.15 -6.41 3.15
C GLU A 146 -15.27 -7.58 2.68
N ALA A 147 -15.88 -8.73 2.38
CA ALA A 147 -15.18 -9.87 1.80
C ALA A 147 -14.56 -9.55 0.44
N ARG A 148 -15.30 -8.87 -0.44
CA ARG A 148 -14.78 -8.40 -1.74
C ARG A 148 -13.66 -7.37 -1.57
N ALA A 149 -13.83 -6.41 -0.66
CA ALA A 149 -12.81 -5.40 -0.37
C ALA A 149 -11.51 -6.03 0.15
N ARG A 150 -11.62 -7.04 1.03
CA ARG A 150 -10.46 -7.79 1.53
C ARG A 150 -9.76 -8.58 0.43
N ALA A 151 -10.53 -9.24 -0.45
CA ALA A 151 -9.97 -9.95 -1.60
C ALA A 151 -9.24 -9.02 -2.58
N ALA A 152 -9.85 -7.88 -2.94
CA ALA A 152 -9.23 -6.87 -3.80
C ALA A 152 -7.94 -6.29 -3.18
N ARG A 153 -7.94 -6.06 -1.86
CA ARG A 153 -6.73 -5.64 -1.14
C ARG A 153 -5.63 -6.71 -1.20
N SER A 154 -5.99 -7.98 -0.98
CA SER A 154 -5.03 -9.08 -1.07
C SER A 154 -4.42 -9.20 -2.47
N GLU A 155 -5.23 -9.08 -3.52
CA GLU A 155 -4.78 -9.09 -4.92
C GLU A 155 -3.83 -7.91 -5.22
N SER A 156 -4.20 -6.69 -4.82
CA SER A 156 -3.36 -5.49 -4.98
C SER A 156 -2.01 -5.62 -4.27
N LEU A 157 -2.00 -6.17 -3.04
CA LEU A 157 -0.76 -6.43 -2.30
C LEU A 157 0.11 -7.51 -2.95
N ALA A 158 -0.52 -8.55 -3.53
CA ALA A 158 0.20 -9.61 -4.26
C ALA A 158 0.82 -9.07 -5.55
N HIS A 159 0.08 -8.26 -6.32
CA HIS A 159 0.61 -7.57 -7.49
C HIS A 159 1.79 -6.66 -7.12
N SER A 160 1.68 -5.92 -6.02
CA SER A 160 2.79 -5.12 -5.49
C SER A 160 4.00 -5.99 -5.12
N ALA A 161 3.78 -7.18 -4.55
CA ALA A 161 4.86 -8.12 -4.25
C ALA A 161 5.57 -8.61 -5.52
N ASP A 162 4.84 -8.86 -6.61
CA ASP A 162 5.42 -9.22 -7.91
C ASP A 162 6.29 -8.10 -8.48
N ILE A 163 5.81 -6.85 -8.43
CA ILE A 163 6.62 -5.67 -8.83
C ILE A 163 7.92 -5.60 -8.02
N VAL A 164 7.82 -5.72 -6.70
CA VAL A 164 8.98 -5.66 -5.81
C VAL A 164 9.97 -6.78 -6.12
N ARG A 165 9.50 -8.02 -6.34
CA ARG A 165 10.38 -9.14 -6.73
C ARG A 165 11.01 -8.95 -8.10
N GLY A 166 10.33 -8.30 -9.04
CA GLY A 166 10.87 -7.96 -10.35
C GLY A 166 12.08 -7.02 -10.26
N LEU A 167 12.07 -6.06 -9.33
CA LEU A 167 13.18 -5.12 -9.10
C LEU A 167 14.21 -5.66 -8.09
N PHE A 168 13.78 -6.50 -7.15
CA PHE A 168 14.59 -7.09 -6.09
C PHE A 168 14.39 -8.61 -6.05
N PRO A 169 15.09 -9.37 -6.92
CA PRO A 169 14.88 -10.82 -7.03
C PRO A 169 15.32 -11.63 -5.81
N ARG A 170 16.11 -11.04 -4.92
CA ARG A 170 16.64 -11.69 -3.72
C ARG A 170 16.27 -10.91 -2.47
N ALA A 171 16.09 -11.62 -1.37
CA ALA A 171 15.83 -11.00 -0.09
C ALA A 171 16.98 -10.08 0.34
N PRO A 172 16.69 -8.97 1.03
CA PRO A 172 17.75 -8.14 1.62
C PRO A 172 18.47 -8.92 2.71
N ARG A 173 19.77 -8.65 2.88
CA ARG A 173 20.53 -9.23 4.00
C ARG A 173 19.99 -8.68 5.33
N LEU A 174 19.71 -9.57 6.27
CA LEU A 174 19.41 -9.18 7.65
C LEU A 174 20.71 -8.96 8.43
N ALA A 175 20.62 -8.21 9.51
CA ALA A 175 21.74 -8.13 10.46
C ALA A 175 21.98 -9.53 11.06
N THR A 176 23.25 -9.92 11.13
CA THR A 176 23.72 -11.11 11.85
C THR A 176 23.68 -10.92 13.35
#